data_AF-A0A9W7D634-F1
#
_entry.id   AF-A0A9W7D634-F1
#
_cell.length_a   1.000
_cell.length_b   1.000
_cell.length_c   1.000
_cell.angle_alpha   90.00
_cell.angle_beta   90.00
_cell.angle_gamma   90.00
#
_symmetry.space_group_name_H-M   'P 1'
#
loop_
_entity.id
_entity.type
_entity.pdbx_description
1 polymer ?
#
loop_
_entity_poly.entity_id
_entity_poly.type
_entity_poly.pdbx_seq_one_letter_code
_entity_poly.pdbx_strand_id
1 'polypeptide(L)'
;MSGVRHQKSAVKNQAANGKAKRMHKTVMNMVRCMLFAPGLALSFWEDAAEYATYKLNRNPTRANSDRKSPLEVHRMFPIMTKFESGSKYSEMYQENGTRVDQIDQGT
;
A
#
# COMPACT_ATOMS: atom_id res chain seq x y z
N MET A 1 11.24 -22.79 -20.05
CA MET A 1 10.30 -21.65 -19.92
C MET A 1 9.50 -21.85 -18.65
N SER A 2 9.76 -21.07 -17.60
CA SER A 2 9.05 -21.23 -16.32
C SER A 2 7.61 -20.72 -16.49
N GLY A 3 6.65 -21.64 -16.47
CA GLY A 3 5.23 -21.32 -16.64
C GLY A 3 4.63 -20.83 -15.33
N VAL A 4 4.34 -19.54 -15.23
CA VAL A 4 3.55 -18.98 -14.13
C VAL A 4 2.12 -19.49 -14.28
N ARG A 5 1.66 -20.37 -13.38
CA ARG A 5 0.26 -20.80 -13.34
C ARG A 5 -0.60 -19.67 -12.79
N HIS A 6 -1.37 -19.03 -13.67
CA HIS A 6 -2.39 -18.07 -13.28
C HIS A 6 -3.54 -18.81 -12.60
N GLN A 7 -3.62 -18.70 -11.27
CA GLN A 7 -4.76 -19.15 -10.50
C GLN A 7 -5.79 -18.02 -10.40
N LYS A 8 -6.91 -18.15 -11.10
CA LYS A 8 -8.04 -17.22 -10.98
C LYS A 8 -8.86 -17.60 -9.74
N SER A 9 -9.08 -16.66 -8.84
CA SER A 9 -10.05 -16.84 -7.75
C SER A 9 -11.47 -16.77 -8.32
N ALA A 10 -12.36 -17.62 -7.82
CA ALA A 10 -13.78 -17.55 -8.19
C ALA A 10 -14.37 -16.18 -7.80
N VAL A 11 -15.28 -15.63 -8.61
CA VAL A 11 -15.88 -14.27 -8.48
C VAL A 11 -16.39 -13.95 -7.06
N LYS A 12 -16.74 -14.98 -6.27
CA LYS A 12 -17.26 -14.85 -4.90
C LYS A 12 -16.32 -15.35 -3.79
N ASN A 13 -15.11 -15.83 -4.10
CA ASN A 13 -14.14 -16.28 -3.08
C ASN A 13 -13.22 -15.14 -2.63
N GLN A 14 -13.80 -14.10 -2.00
CA GLN A 14 -13.06 -12.97 -1.45
C GLN A 14 -12.07 -13.39 -0.34
N ALA A 15 -12.29 -14.54 0.31
CA ALA A 15 -11.43 -15.06 1.37
C ALA A 15 -10.02 -15.39 0.87
N ALA A 16 -9.88 -15.88 -0.38
CA ALA A 16 -8.59 -16.18 -1.00
C ALA A 16 -7.69 -14.93 -1.14
N ASN A 17 -8.29 -13.74 -1.33
CA ASN A 17 -7.56 -12.47 -1.47
C ASN A 17 -7.38 -11.71 -0.15
N GLY A 18 -7.79 -12.31 0.98
CA GLY A 18 -7.81 -11.62 2.27
C GLY A 18 -6.44 -11.12 2.72
N LYS A 19 -5.36 -11.88 2.46
CA LYS A 19 -3.98 -11.48 2.80
C LYS A 19 -3.52 -10.26 2.00
N ALA A 20 -3.77 -10.26 0.69
CA ALA A 20 -3.44 -9.13 -0.18
C ALA A 20 -4.25 -7.87 0.19
N LYS A 21 -5.56 -8.02 0.41
CA LYS A 21 -6.44 -6.89 0.82
C LYS A 21 -6.00 -6.24 2.12
N ARG A 22 -5.69 -7.04 3.15
CA ARG A 22 -5.20 -6.52 4.44
C ARG A 22 -3.90 -5.75 4.26
N MET A 23 -2.96 -6.32 3.51
CA MET A 23 -1.67 -5.68 3.30
C MET A 23 -1.79 -4.37 2.52
N HIS A 24 -2.59 -4.36 1.45
CA HIS A 24 -2.88 -3.15 0.69
C HIS A 24 -3.47 -2.07 1.60
N LYS A 25 -4.47 -2.41 2.44
CA LYS A 25 -5.04 -1.47 3.41
C LYS A 25 -4.01 -0.91 4.39
N THR A 26 -3.11 -1.75 4.91
CA THR A 26 -2.03 -1.31 5.82
C THR A 26 -1.10 -0.30 5.15
N VAL A 27 -0.66 -0.58 3.92
CA VAL A 27 0.20 0.33 3.14
C VAL A 27 -0.52 1.66 2.91
N MET A 28 -1.74 1.62 2.37
CA MET A 28 -2.51 2.85 2.10
C MET A 28 -2.76 3.69 3.36
N ASN A 29 -3.03 3.05 4.51
CA ASN A 29 -3.21 3.77 5.76
C ASN A 29 -1.91 4.47 6.20
N MET A 30 -0.77 3.79 6.08
CA MET A 30 0.53 4.38 6.41
C MET A 30 0.86 5.56 5.50
N VAL A 31 0.59 5.46 4.20
CA VAL A 31 0.78 6.57 3.27
C VAL A 31 -0.09 7.76 3.63
N ARG A 32 -1.38 7.53 3.94
CA ARG A 32 -2.27 8.61 4.40
C ARG A 32 -1.75 9.29 5.66
N CYS A 33 -1.26 8.53 6.63
CA CYS A 33 -0.65 9.12 7.83
C CYS A 33 0.58 9.96 7.49
N MET A 34 1.43 9.50 6.56
CA MET A 34 2.64 10.23 6.15
C MET A 34 2.33 11.50 5.37
N LEU A 35 1.23 11.55 4.62
CA LEU A 35 0.83 12.73 3.86
C LEU A 35 0.04 13.71 4.75
N PHE A 36 -0.99 13.24 5.43
CA PHE A 36 -1.95 14.12 6.10
C PHE A 36 -1.52 14.57 7.49
N ALA A 37 -0.77 13.76 8.26
CA ALA A 37 -0.33 14.19 9.59
C ALA A 37 0.63 15.40 9.54
N PRO A 38 1.60 15.46 8.61
CA PRO A 38 2.44 16.66 8.42
C PRO A 38 1.89 17.67 7.39
N GLY A 39 0.76 17.41 6.71
CA GLY A 39 0.20 18.30 5.70
C GLY A 39 0.99 18.36 4.38
N LEU A 40 1.60 17.26 3.96
CA LEU A 40 2.33 17.17 2.70
C LEU A 40 1.39 17.13 1.50
N ALA A 41 1.83 17.74 0.40
CA ALA A 41 1.12 17.69 -0.88
C ALA A 41 1.01 16.25 -1.41
N LEU A 42 -0.08 15.96 -2.12
CA LEU A 42 -0.30 14.65 -2.76
C LEU A 42 0.78 14.27 -3.79
N SER A 43 1.57 15.23 -4.26
CA SER A 43 2.74 14.97 -5.12
C SER A 43 3.78 14.06 -4.44
N PHE A 44 3.85 14.04 -3.10
CA PHE A 44 4.73 13.16 -2.33
C PHE A 44 4.17 11.75 -2.15
N TRP A 45 3.05 11.40 -2.79
CA TRP A 45 2.42 10.09 -2.69
C TRP A 45 3.37 8.94 -3.00
N GLU A 46 4.17 9.07 -4.07
CA GLU A 46 5.10 8.02 -4.49
C GLU A 46 6.18 7.78 -3.45
N ASP A 47 6.80 8.85 -2.94
CA ASP A 47 7.81 8.79 -1.87
C ASP A 47 7.23 8.20 -0.59
N ALA A 48 6.02 8.61 -0.20
CA ALA A 48 5.35 8.10 0.98
C ALA A 48 5.00 6.60 0.83
N ALA A 49 4.60 6.16 -0.36
CA ALA A 49 4.31 4.76 -0.66
C ALA A 49 5.58 3.90 -0.66
N GLU A 50 6.67 4.37 -1.27
CA GLU A 50 7.98 3.74 -1.21
C GLU A 50 8.46 3.63 0.24
N TYR A 51 8.39 4.71 1.02
CA TYR A 51 8.82 4.71 2.40
C TYR A 51 7.96 3.81 3.30
N ALA A 52 6.64 3.79 3.11
CA ALA A 52 5.73 2.92 3.83
C ALA A 52 6.06 1.43 3.58
N THR A 53 6.26 1.06 2.31
CA THR A 53 6.63 -0.31 1.95
C THR A 53 8.02 -0.69 2.47
N TYR A 54 9.00 0.22 2.37
CA TYR A 54 10.32 0.05 2.95
C TYR A 54 10.24 -0.23 4.46
N LYS A 55 9.48 0.57 5.21
CA LYS A 55 9.29 0.39 6.65
C LYS A 55 8.63 -0.94 6.98
N LEU A 56 7.55 -1.30 6.29
CA LEU A 56 6.83 -2.55 6.54
C LEU A 56 7.67 -3.79 6.21
N ASN A 57 8.51 -3.73 5.18
CA ASN A 57 9.37 -4.86 4.80
C ASN A 57 10.54 -5.07 5.77
N ARG A 58 11.04 -4.01 6.41
CA ARG A 58 12.25 -4.06 7.26
C ARG A 58 11.98 -4.13 8.76
N ASN A 59 10.79 -3.74 9.21
CA ASN A 59 10.48 -3.79 10.63
C ASN A 59 10.04 -5.19 11.08
N PRO A 60 10.50 -5.65 12.27
CA PRO A 60 9.99 -6.83 12.95
C PRO A 60 8.45 -6.83 13.04
N THR A 61 7.81 -7.98 12.76
CA THR A 61 6.36 -8.11 12.84
C THR A 61 5.95 -9.36 13.60
N ARG A 62 4.92 -9.23 14.45
CA ARG A 62 4.33 -10.35 15.21
C ARG A 62 3.72 -11.43 14.30
N ALA A 63 3.47 -11.11 13.04
CA ALA A 63 2.92 -12.06 12.06
C ALA A 63 3.94 -13.14 11.64
N ASN A 64 5.23 -12.92 11.92
CA ASN A 64 6.31 -13.83 11.57
C ASN A 64 6.91 -14.48 12.81
N SER A 65 7.42 -15.71 12.67
CA SER A 65 8.17 -16.41 13.73
C SER A 65 9.38 -15.57 14.17
N ASP A 66 9.68 -15.62 15.47
CA ASP A 66 10.75 -14.83 16.12
C ASP A 66 10.63 -13.32 15.90
N ARG A 67 9.44 -12.84 15.51
CA ARG A 67 9.19 -11.45 15.09
C ARG A 67 10.08 -10.97 13.94
N LYS A 68 10.66 -11.86 13.15
CA LYS A 68 11.52 -11.48 12.01
C LYS A 68 10.79 -10.54 11.05
N SER A 69 11.51 -9.58 10.48
CA SER A 69 10.98 -8.71 9.44
C SER A 69 10.62 -9.52 8.18
N PRO A 70 9.66 -9.06 7.37
CA PRO A 70 9.35 -9.72 6.10
C PRO A 70 10.59 -9.93 5.21
N LEU A 71 11.52 -8.97 5.21
CA LEU A 71 12.78 -9.06 4.46
C LEU A 71 13.67 -10.22 4.94
N GLU A 72 13.76 -10.45 6.25
CA GLU A 72 14.55 -11.55 6.82
C GLU A 72 13.92 -12.92 6.55
N VAL A 73 12.58 -13.00 6.60
CA VAL A 73 11.84 -14.25 6.35
C VAL A 73 11.82 -14.59 4.86
N HIS A 74 11.77 -13.59 3.99
CA HIS A 74 11.57 -13.80 2.58
C HIS A 74 12.23 -12.70 1.73
N ARG A 75 13.45 -12.98 1.27
CA ARG A 75 14.28 -12.04 0.50
C ARG A 75 13.70 -11.63 -0.88
N MET A 76 12.63 -12.28 -1.37
CA MET A 76 12.26 -12.22 -2.79
C MET A 76 10.84 -11.72 -3.10
N PHE A 77 9.94 -11.57 -2.11
CA PHE A 77 8.63 -10.95 -2.36
C PHE A 77 8.36 -9.83 -1.35
N PRO A 78 9.00 -8.67 -1.53
CA PRO A 78 8.60 -7.45 -0.85
C PRO A 78 7.13 -7.14 -1.13
N ILE A 79 6.46 -6.59 -0.12
CA ILE A 79 5.00 -6.35 -0.09
C ILE A 79 4.49 -5.52 -1.28
N MET A 80 5.35 -4.70 -1.89
CA MET A 80 5.20 -4.01 -3.17
C MET A 80 6.57 -3.37 -3.47
N THR A 81 7.19 -3.68 -4.61
CA THR A 81 8.50 -3.11 -4.98
C THR A 81 8.43 -2.06 -6.07
N LYS A 82 7.30 -1.94 -6.76
CA LYS A 82 7.12 -1.00 -7.86
C LYS A 82 5.70 -0.46 -7.81
N PHE A 83 5.57 0.82 -7.50
CA PHE A 83 4.38 1.58 -7.83
C PHE A 83 4.61 2.05 -9.27
N GLU A 84 3.81 1.55 -10.22
CA GLU A 84 3.83 2.11 -11.57
C GLU A 84 3.23 3.52 -11.48
N SER A 85 3.96 4.51 -11.99
CA SER A 85 3.56 5.91 -12.08
C SER A 85 2.39 6.05 -13.03
N GLY A 86 1.22 5.71 -12.53
CA GLY A 86 -0.06 5.89 -13.19
C GLY A 86 -0.86 6.88 -12.37
N SER A 87 -1.22 8.00 -13.02
CA SER A 87 -2.13 9.09 -12.63
C SER A 87 -3.51 8.68 -12.08
N LYS A 88 -3.70 7.39 -11.75
CA LYS A 88 -4.97 6.77 -11.39
C LYS A 88 -5.31 6.90 -9.90
N TYR A 89 -4.33 7.14 -9.03
CA TYR A 89 -4.61 7.28 -7.59
C TYR A 89 -5.16 8.66 -7.23
N SER A 90 -4.74 9.74 -7.89
CA SER A 90 -5.39 11.05 -7.81
C SER A 90 -6.86 10.95 -8.23
N GLU A 91 -7.17 10.21 -9.30
CA GLU A 91 -8.55 9.95 -9.76
C GLU A 91 -9.36 9.11 -8.76
N MET A 92 -8.78 8.07 -8.16
CA MET A 92 -9.44 7.25 -7.12
C MET A 92 -9.82 8.07 -5.87
N TYR A 93 -9.04 9.10 -5.52
CA TYR A 93 -9.38 10.01 -4.43
C TYR A 93 -10.32 11.14 -4.85
N GLN A 94 -10.41 11.46 -6.14
CA GLN A 94 -11.42 12.36 -6.69
C GLN A 94 -12.80 11.70 -6.81
N GLU A 95 -12.88 10.40 -7.14
CA GLU A 95 -14.16 9.66 -7.29
C GLU A 95 -14.87 9.34 -5.96
N ASN A 96 -14.16 9.27 -4.83
CA ASN A 96 -14.75 8.97 -3.51
C ASN A 96 -15.37 10.19 -2.80
N GLY A 97 -15.69 11.25 -3.55
CA GLY A 97 -16.63 12.30 -3.10
C GLY A 97 -16.12 13.25 -2.01
N THR A 98 -14.82 13.34 -1.75
CA THR A 98 -14.26 14.45 -0.97
C THR A 98 -13.22 15.16 -1.82
N ARG A 99 -13.61 16.30 -2.38
CA ARG A 99 -12.67 17.22 -3.04
C ARG A 99 -11.63 17.63 -2.00
N VAL A 100 -10.38 17.23 -2.20
CA VAL A 100 -9.23 17.76 -1.44
C VAL A 100 -9.02 19.27 -1.63
N ASP A 101 -9.72 19.86 -2.60
CA ASP A 101 -9.80 21.31 -2.79
C ASP A 101 -10.62 22.05 -1.71
N GLN A 102 -11.20 21.35 -0.72
CA GLN A 102 -11.97 21.97 0.38
C GLN A 102 -11.25 22.01 1.73
N ILE A 103 -10.01 21.54 1.84
CA ILE A 103 -9.20 21.64 3.07
C ILE A 103 -8.26 22.86 3.09
N ASP A 104 -8.39 23.77 2.11
CA ASP A 104 -7.60 25.02 2.03
C ASP A 104 -8.47 26.30 2.01
N GLN A 105 -9.62 26.28 2.71
CA GLN A 105 -10.33 27.53 3.05
C GLN A 105 -10.79 27.51 4.51
N GLY A 106 -9.92 27.99 5.39
CA GLY A 106 -10.24 28.21 6.81
C GLY A 106 -9.05 28.76 7.58
N THR A 107 -8.95 30.09 7.56
CA THR A 107 -8.13 30.93 8.44
C THR A 107 -8.40 30.65 9.92
#